data_AF-A0AAJ3JQI2-F1
#
_entry.id   AF-A0AAJ3JQI2-F1
#
_cell.length_a   1.000
_cell.length_b   1.000
_cell.length_c   1.000
_cell.angle_alpha   90.00
_cell.angle_beta   90.00
_cell.angle_gamma   90.00
#
_symmetry.space_group_name_H-M   'P 1'
#
loop_
_entity.id
_entity.type
_entity.pdbx_description
1 polymer ?
#
loop_
_entity_poly.entity_id
_entity_poly.type
_entity_poly.pdbx_seq_one_letter_code
_entity_poly.pdbx_strand_id
1 'polypeptide(L)'
;MAGDWIKFELCTLDKPEVCQIAEWAGIDPDAVVGKLMRVWGWFDQQTENGNAPSVTKKLLDRLVGVNEFCDYMKLVDWMVECEGVISLPHFDRHNGKTAKNRALTARRVAGHKSGNAKGNAANVKSALPKEEKEKNKEPLSVRESVDPRMPSEMTLDWNPDHKLLKTYSVHSGVALDLFTEEARRAFTAHYEPRGQVNTQAEWVQMLVKWVLNDRNRAAASNIRQFTPRQSSEPDFDSNAWAEGLVVSP
;
A
#
# COMPACT_ATOMS: atom_id res chain seq x y z
N MET A 1 -1.40 -13.21 5.77
CA MET A 1 -2.47 -12.45 6.46
C MET A 1 -1.78 -11.40 7.31
N ALA A 2 -2.16 -10.13 7.21
CA ALA A 2 -1.64 -9.09 8.09
C ALA A 2 -2.03 -9.41 9.55
N GLY A 3 -1.13 -9.14 10.50
CA GLY A 3 -1.40 -9.31 11.93
C GLY A 3 -2.45 -8.31 12.45
N ASP A 4 -2.76 -8.39 13.74
CA ASP A 4 -3.67 -7.44 14.39
C ASP A 4 -3.10 -6.02 14.35
N TRP A 5 -3.97 -5.03 14.11
CA TRP A 5 -3.61 -3.63 14.01
C TRP A 5 -4.39 -2.77 15.02
N ILE A 6 -3.74 -1.74 15.57
CA ILE A 6 -4.34 -0.76 16.47
C ILE A 6 -4.36 0.61 15.78
N LYS A 7 -5.44 1.38 15.93
CA LYS A 7 -5.48 2.76 15.40
C LYS A 7 -4.66 3.65 16.33
N PHE A 8 -3.73 4.41 15.76
CA PHE A 8 -2.88 5.33 16.51
C PHE A 8 -3.11 6.77 16.04
N GLU A 9 -3.25 7.69 17.00
CA GLU A 9 -3.39 9.12 16.74
C GLU A 9 -2.00 9.78 16.75
N LEU A 10 -1.58 10.34 15.61
CA LEU A 10 -0.23 10.88 15.43
C LEU A 10 0.14 11.97 16.43
N CYS A 11 -0.78 12.87 16.79
CA CYS A 11 -0.51 13.94 17.75
C CYS A 11 -0.37 13.43 19.19
N THR A 12 -0.54 12.13 19.45
CA THR A 12 -0.28 11.54 20.76
C THR A 12 1.19 11.62 21.15
N LEU A 13 2.10 11.66 20.18
CA LEU A 13 3.53 11.83 20.42
C LEU A 13 3.84 13.13 21.20
N ASP A 14 3.09 14.19 20.91
CA ASP A 14 3.31 15.55 21.44
C ASP A 14 2.33 15.92 22.57
N LYS A 15 1.55 14.95 23.07
CA LYS A 15 0.57 15.19 24.12
C LYS A 15 1.27 15.49 25.46
N PRO A 16 0.82 16.50 26.23
CA PRO A 16 1.42 16.81 27.52
C PRO A 16 1.37 15.63 28.50
N GLU A 17 0.41 14.73 28.35
CA GLU A 17 0.32 13.48 29.11
C GLU A 17 1.52 12.55 28.86
N VAL A 18 2.02 12.47 27.61
CA VAL A 18 3.23 11.69 27.30
C VAL A 18 4.45 12.32 27.94
N CYS A 19 4.58 13.65 27.88
CA CYS A 19 5.68 14.36 28.52
C CYS A 19 5.68 14.17 30.05
N GLN A 20 4.50 14.21 30.69
CA GLN A 20 4.37 13.97 32.13
C GLN A 20 4.76 12.56 32.53
N ILE A 21 4.29 11.55 31.78
CA ILE A 21 4.69 10.15 32.02
C ILE A 21 6.21 9.99 31.81
N ALA A 22 6.78 10.63 30.79
CA ALA A 22 8.23 10.58 30.52
C ALA A 22 9.03 11.13 31.70
N GLU A 23 8.60 12.26 32.26
CA GLU A 23 9.23 12.89 33.43
C GLU A 23 9.16 12.00 34.68
N TRP A 24 7.99 11.43 35.00
CA TRP A 24 7.84 10.56 36.17
C TRP A 24 8.54 9.21 36.01
N ALA A 25 8.50 8.63 34.81
CA ALA A 25 9.14 7.35 34.52
C ALA A 25 10.67 7.48 34.32
N GLY A 26 11.18 8.69 34.08
CA GLY A 26 12.60 8.93 33.79
C GLY A 26 13.05 8.29 32.48
N ILE A 27 12.18 8.26 31.47
CA ILE A 27 12.47 7.68 30.14
C ILE A 27 12.14 8.69 29.04
N ASP A 28 12.68 8.43 27.86
CA ASP A 28 12.44 9.25 26.67
C ASP A 28 10.94 9.24 26.25
N PRO A 29 10.37 10.38 25.81
CA PRO A 29 8.98 10.45 25.35
C PRO A 29 8.63 9.46 24.23
N ASP A 30 9.52 9.21 23.27
CA ASP A 30 9.27 8.21 22.21
C ASP A 30 9.23 6.79 22.79
N ALA A 31 10.05 6.53 23.83
CA ALA A 31 10.01 5.27 24.55
C ALA A 31 8.67 5.10 25.30
N VAL A 32 8.12 6.17 25.90
CA VAL A 32 6.79 6.13 26.55
C VAL A 32 5.73 5.67 25.55
N VAL A 33 5.74 6.20 24.33
CA VAL A 33 4.76 5.85 23.29
C VAL A 33 4.80 4.35 22.98
N GLY A 34 5.99 3.77 22.82
CA GLY A 34 6.12 2.32 22.61
C GLY A 34 5.59 1.49 23.78
N LYS A 35 5.78 1.96 25.02
CA LYS A 35 5.27 1.30 26.23
C LYS A 35 3.74 1.39 26.29
N LEU A 36 3.15 2.53 25.96
CA LEU A 36 1.70 2.72 25.84
C LEU A 36 1.10 1.79 24.79
N MET A 37 1.69 1.71 23.60
CA MET A 37 1.23 0.80 22.55
C MET A 37 1.23 -0.67 23.02
N ARG A 38 2.19 -1.06 23.86
CA ARG A 38 2.22 -2.40 24.45
C ARG A 38 1.08 -2.63 25.45
N VAL A 39 0.77 -1.64 26.31
CA VAL A 39 -0.39 -1.72 27.22
C VAL A 39 -1.70 -1.76 26.43
N TRP A 40 -1.89 -0.83 25.49
CA TRP A 40 -3.11 -0.77 24.68
C TRP A 40 -3.32 -2.01 23.82
N GLY A 41 -2.25 -2.54 23.21
CA GLY A 41 -2.30 -3.80 22.46
C GLY A 41 -2.67 -4.99 23.35
N TRP A 42 -2.18 -5.01 24.60
CA TRP A 42 -2.58 -6.03 25.57
C TRP A 42 -4.08 -5.92 25.91
N PHE A 43 -4.58 -4.72 26.19
CA PHE A 43 -6.02 -4.51 26.45
C PHE A 43 -6.88 -4.89 25.24
N ASP A 44 -6.44 -4.53 24.03
CA ASP A 44 -7.14 -4.82 22.77
C ASP A 44 -7.28 -6.33 22.49
N GLN A 45 -6.27 -7.12 22.92
CA GLN A 45 -6.25 -8.57 22.74
C GLN A 45 -6.97 -9.33 23.86
N GLN A 46 -6.87 -8.85 25.10
CA GLN A 46 -7.36 -9.58 26.27
C GLN A 46 -8.78 -9.16 26.67
N THR A 47 -9.18 -7.94 26.37
CA THR A 47 -10.47 -7.37 26.81
C THR A 47 -11.37 -7.05 25.62
N GLU A 48 -12.69 -7.11 25.82
CA GLU A 48 -13.66 -6.70 24.78
C GLU A 48 -14.08 -5.24 24.93
N ASN A 49 -14.17 -4.77 26.18
CA ASN A 49 -14.65 -3.42 26.54
C ASN A 49 -13.59 -2.58 27.27
N GLY A 50 -12.31 -2.94 27.18
CA GLY A 50 -11.23 -2.22 27.88
C GLY A 50 -11.20 -2.46 29.39
N ASN A 51 -11.98 -3.42 29.90
CA ASN A 51 -12.07 -3.79 31.31
C ASN A 51 -11.33 -5.12 31.55
N ALA A 52 -10.38 -5.11 32.49
CA ALA A 52 -9.57 -6.27 32.86
C ALA A 52 -9.82 -6.70 34.32
N PRO A 53 -10.92 -7.42 34.61
CA PRO A 53 -11.15 -7.98 35.94
C PRO A 53 -10.10 -9.05 36.23
N SER A 54 -9.36 -8.92 37.32
CA SER A 54 -8.26 -9.80 37.79
C SER A 54 -6.85 -9.51 37.25
N VAL A 55 -6.62 -8.42 36.51
CA VAL A 55 -5.25 -8.05 36.10
C VAL A 55 -4.63 -7.07 37.08
N THR A 56 -3.47 -7.46 37.62
CA THR A 56 -2.69 -6.61 38.53
C THR A 56 -1.81 -5.65 37.75
N LYS A 57 -1.70 -4.38 38.19
CA LYS A 57 -0.76 -3.39 37.62
C LYS A 57 0.66 -3.92 37.45
N LYS A 58 1.14 -4.66 38.46
CA LYS A 58 2.46 -5.32 38.42
C LYS A 58 2.67 -6.23 37.22
N LEU A 59 1.62 -6.84 36.68
CA LEU A 59 1.72 -7.64 35.45
C LEU A 59 1.99 -6.75 34.24
N LEU A 60 1.25 -5.64 34.13
CA LEU A 60 1.39 -4.67 33.05
C LEU A 60 2.71 -3.90 33.14
N ASP A 61 3.14 -3.52 34.34
CA ASP A 61 4.44 -2.86 34.58
C ASP A 61 5.61 -3.77 34.17
N ARG A 62 5.51 -5.08 34.46
CA ARG A 62 6.49 -6.08 33.98
C ARG A 62 6.45 -6.25 32.46
N LEU A 63 5.26 -6.22 31.87
CA LEU A 63 5.07 -6.34 30.41
C LEU A 63 5.74 -5.19 29.66
N VAL A 64 5.58 -3.96 30.18
CA VAL A 64 6.25 -2.79 29.61
C VAL A 64 7.70 -2.69 30.03
N GLY A 65 8.08 -3.25 31.19
CA GLY A 65 9.43 -3.18 31.74
C GLY A 65 9.74 -1.83 32.37
N VAL A 66 8.75 -1.17 32.96
CA VAL A 66 8.85 0.08 33.72
C VAL A 66 7.97 -0.08 34.94
N ASN A 67 8.54 0.11 36.13
CA ASN A 67 7.80 0.01 37.39
C ASN A 67 6.86 1.20 37.55
N GLU A 68 5.70 0.98 38.16
CA GLU A 68 4.69 2.02 38.43
C GLU A 68 4.16 2.71 37.16
N PHE A 69 4.38 2.14 35.97
CA PHE A 69 3.94 2.73 34.70
C PHE A 69 2.42 2.86 34.65
N CYS A 70 1.70 1.87 35.17
CA CYS A 70 0.24 1.94 35.29
C CYS A 70 -0.21 3.09 36.20
N ASP A 71 0.54 3.40 37.26
CA ASP A 71 0.20 4.50 38.16
C ASP A 71 0.46 5.86 37.49
N TYR A 72 1.48 5.99 36.65
CA TYR A 72 1.66 7.18 35.81
C TYR A 72 0.54 7.35 34.78
N MET A 73 0.09 6.25 34.15
CA MET A 73 -1.08 6.29 33.26
C MET A 73 -2.36 6.73 34.00
N LYS A 74 -2.49 6.39 35.29
CA LYS A 74 -3.62 6.86 36.11
C LYS A 74 -3.55 8.36 36.39
N LEU A 75 -2.36 8.90 36.63
CA LEU A 75 -2.18 10.33 36.91
C LEU A 75 -2.58 11.22 35.72
N VAL A 76 -2.46 10.72 34.49
CA VAL A 76 -2.89 11.42 33.27
C VAL A 76 -4.29 11.00 32.77
N ASP A 77 -5.08 10.33 33.61
CA ASP A 77 -6.42 9.85 33.29
C ASP A 77 -6.48 8.93 32.04
N TRP A 78 -5.39 8.22 31.73
CA TRP A 78 -5.35 7.21 30.66
C TRP A 78 -5.61 5.79 31.16
N MET A 79 -5.68 5.63 32.48
CA MET A 79 -6.07 4.40 33.14
C MET A 79 -6.90 4.74 34.38
N VAL A 80 -7.96 3.99 34.62
CA VAL A 80 -8.78 4.12 35.83
C VAL A 80 -8.81 2.78 36.53
N GLU A 81 -8.69 2.82 37.86
CA GLU A 81 -8.81 1.66 38.73
C GLU A 81 -9.97 1.89 39.69
N CYS A 82 -11.02 1.08 39.57
CA CYS A 82 -12.17 1.10 40.48
C CYS A 82 -12.35 -0.31 41.04
N GLU A 83 -12.43 -0.44 42.37
CA GLU A 83 -12.72 -1.72 43.04
C GLU A 83 -11.78 -2.88 42.64
N GLY A 84 -10.50 -2.56 42.36
CA GLY A 84 -9.50 -3.54 41.92
C GLY A 84 -9.60 -3.94 40.44
N VAL A 85 -10.43 -3.24 39.68
CA VAL A 85 -10.63 -3.44 38.25
C VAL A 85 -9.95 -2.32 37.48
N ILE A 86 -9.03 -2.69 36.57
CA ILE A 86 -8.33 -1.74 35.70
C ILE A 86 -9.10 -1.57 34.40
N SER A 87 -9.33 -0.31 34.02
CA SER A 87 -10.00 0.06 32.79
C SER A 87 -9.28 1.19 32.07
N LEU A 88 -9.41 1.22 30.74
CA LEU A 88 -8.95 2.35 29.93
C LEU A 88 -10.15 3.26 29.62
N PRO A 89 -10.20 4.50 30.16
CA PRO A 89 -11.25 5.45 29.82
C PRO A 89 -11.20 5.78 28.31
N HIS A 90 -12.37 6.01 27.71
CA HIS A 90 -12.50 6.30 26.26
C HIS A 90 -11.89 5.24 25.33
N PHE A 91 -11.79 3.99 25.78
CA PHE A 91 -11.25 2.86 25.00
C PHE A 91 -11.83 2.76 23.58
N ASP A 92 -13.15 2.94 23.41
CA ASP A 92 -13.81 2.88 22.10
C ASP A 92 -13.37 4.00 21.14
N ARG A 93 -13.00 5.17 21.67
CA ARG A 93 -12.57 6.33 20.87
C ARG A 93 -11.25 6.05 20.14
N HIS A 94 -10.38 5.28 20.78
CA HIS A 94 -9.03 4.98 20.30
C HIS A 94 -8.91 3.58 19.70
N ASN A 95 -9.66 2.58 20.19
CA ASN A 95 -9.55 1.17 19.78
C ASN A 95 -10.64 0.62 18.85
N GLY A 96 -11.72 1.35 18.56
CA GLY A 96 -12.76 0.88 17.62
C GLY A 96 -13.22 -0.57 17.90
N LYS A 97 -13.46 -1.39 16.86
CA LYS A 97 -13.69 -2.83 17.05
C LYS A 97 -12.38 -3.50 17.46
N THR A 98 -12.30 -3.96 18.71
CA THR A 98 -11.08 -4.55 19.28
C THR A 98 -10.49 -5.70 18.46
N ALA A 99 -9.18 -5.95 18.57
CA ALA A 99 -8.54 -7.13 17.99
C ALA A 99 -9.20 -8.43 18.47
N LYS A 100 -9.58 -8.52 19.75
CA LYS A 100 -10.32 -9.66 20.27
C LYS A 100 -11.63 -9.92 19.52
N ASN A 101 -12.43 -8.87 19.29
CA ASN A 101 -13.67 -8.98 18.53
C ASN A 101 -13.43 -9.38 17.06
N ARG A 102 -12.37 -8.85 16.45
CA ARG A 102 -11.95 -9.23 15.09
C ARG A 102 -11.50 -10.69 15.03
N ALA A 103 -10.69 -11.14 15.98
CA ALA A 103 -10.20 -12.52 16.07
C ALA A 103 -11.33 -13.53 16.34
N LEU A 104 -12.27 -13.22 17.25
CA LEU A 104 -13.44 -14.06 17.51
C LEU A 104 -14.36 -14.14 16.29
N THR A 105 -14.54 -13.03 15.57
CA THR A 105 -15.32 -13.01 14.33
C THR A 105 -14.63 -13.85 13.26
N ALA A 106 -13.31 -13.72 13.09
CA ALA A 106 -12.54 -14.53 12.14
C ALA A 106 -12.64 -16.03 12.47
N ARG A 107 -12.51 -16.41 13.76
CA ARG A 107 -12.72 -17.80 14.22
C ARG A 107 -14.13 -18.29 13.94
N ARG A 108 -15.15 -17.47 14.21
CA ARG A 108 -16.57 -17.82 13.93
C ARG A 108 -16.81 -18.02 12.43
N VAL A 109 -16.28 -17.12 11.59
CA VAL A 109 -16.37 -17.23 10.12
C VAL A 109 -15.64 -18.48 9.62
N ALA A 110 -14.46 -18.79 10.14
CA ALA A 110 -13.72 -20.00 9.79
C ALA A 110 -14.50 -21.27 10.17
N GLY A 111 -15.08 -21.32 11.36
CA GLY A 111 -15.94 -22.44 11.79
C GLY A 111 -17.24 -22.56 11.00
N HIS A 112 -17.84 -21.43 10.59
CA HIS A 112 -19.02 -21.45 9.73
C HIS A 112 -18.68 -21.93 8.30
N LYS A 113 -17.48 -21.62 7.79
CA LYS A 113 -17.00 -22.13 6.50
C LYS A 113 -16.75 -23.65 6.53
N SER A 114 -16.29 -24.21 7.65
CA SER A 114 -16.08 -25.68 7.78
C SER A 114 -17.38 -26.47 8.01
N GLY A 115 -18.38 -25.88 8.69
CA GLY A 115 -19.68 -26.52 8.93
C GLY A 115 -20.62 -26.59 7.73
N ASN A 116 -20.54 -25.63 6.80
CA ASN A 116 -21.41 -25.57 5.62
C ASN A 116 -20.97 -26.42 4.43
N ALA A 117 -19.96 -27.28 4.59
CA ALA A 117 -19.48 -28.16 3.52
C ALA A 117 -20.47 -29.29 3.15
N LYS A 118 -21.59 -29.48 3.89
CA LYS A 118 -22.55 -30.59 3.68
C LYS A 118 -24.04 -30.22 3.77
N GLY A 119 -24.45 -29.03 3.33
CA GLY A 119 -25.88 -28.62 3.31
C GLY A 119 -26.38 -28.30 1.90
N ASN A 120 -27.05 -29.26 1.25
CA ASN A 120 -27.79 -29.06 0.01
C ASN A 120 -29.08 -28.24 0.28
N ALA A 121 -29.13 -26.99 -0.19
CA ALA A 121 -30.38 -26.29 -0.49
C ALA A 121 -30.12 -25.20 -1.54
N ALA A 122 -30.73 -25.31 -2.71
CA ALA A 122 -30.50 -24.44 -3.86
C ALA A 122 -31.01 -22.99 -3.71
N ASN A 123 -31.54 -22.59 -2.55
CA ASN A 123 -32.26 -21.31 -2.44
C ASN A 123 -32.13 -20.56 -1.10
N VAL A 124 -31.06 -20.76 -0.32
CA VAL A 124 -30.78 -19.92 0.86
C VAL A 124 -29.56 -19.06 0.59
N LYS A 125 -29.78 -17.77 0.33
CA LYS A 125 -28.72 -16.77 0.19
C LYS A 125 -27.96 -16.66 1.52
N SER A 126 -26.66 -16.93 1.52
CA SER A 126 -25.80 -16.71 2.68
C SER A 126 -25.74 -15.22 3.01
N ALA A 127 -26.11 -14.84 4.23
CA ALA A 127 -26.18 -13.45 4.69
C ALA A 127 -24.81 -12.79 4.99
N LEU A 128 -23.69 -13.33 4.50
CA LEU A 128 -22.37 -12.69 4.60
C LEU A 128 -21.63 -12.73 3.26
N PRO A 129 -20.89 -11.68 2.88
CA PRO A 129 -20.09 -11.67 1.66
C PRO A 129 -18.98 -12.71 1.81
N LYS A 130 -19.05 -13.77 1.00
CA LYS A 130 -17.90 -14.64 0.77
C LYS A 130 -16.99 -13.94 -0.25
N GLU A 131 -15.75 -13.69 0.12
CA GLU A 131 -14.67 -13.63 -0.86
C GLU A 131 -14.52 -15.03 -1.48
N GLU A 132 -15.11 -15.22 -2.65
CA GLU A 132 -14.84 -16.34 -3.54
C GLU A 132 -13.88 -15.86 -4.63
N LYS A 133 -12.63 -16.33 -4.52
CA LYS A 133 -11.74 -16.49 -5.67
C LYS A 133 -12.43 -17.47 -6.62
N GLU A 134 -12.91 -17.01 -7.76
CA GLU A 134 -13.09 -17.91 -8.91
C GLU A 134 -12.85 -17.19 -10.23
N LYS A 135 -12.03 -17.87 -11.04
CA LYS A 135 -11.55 -17.45 -12.34
C LYS A 135 -12.70 -17.46 -13.36
N ASN A 136 -12.79 -16.34 -14.07
CA ASN A 136 -13.01 -16.26 -15.52
C ASN A 136 -14.39 -16.63 -16.08
N LYS A 137 -15.24 -15.61 -16.24
CA LYS A 137 -16.15 -15.38 -17.39
C LYS A 137 -16.59 -13.90 -17.35
N GLU A 138 -16.05 -13.09 -18.26
CA GLU A 138 -16.37 -11.67 -18.48
C GLU A 138 -17.83 -11.44 -18.98
N PRO A 139 -18.35 -10.19 -19.04
CA PRO A 139 -18.22 -9.11 -18.05
C PRO A 139 -19.59 -8.42 -17.79
N LEU A 140 -19.86 -8.04 -16.54
CA LEU A 140 -20.77 -6.93 -16.24
C LEU A 140 -20.09 -5.99 -15.25
N SER A 141 -19.69 -4.86 -15.82
CA SER A 141 -19.02 -3.71 -15.24
C SER A 141 -19.67 -3.20 -13.93
N VAL A 142 -19.08 -3.57 -12.80
CA VAL A 142 -19.08 -2.72 -11.60
C VAL A 142 -17.63 -2.64 -11.13
N ARG A 143 -16.91 -1.64 -11.63
CA ARG A 143 -15.58 -1.27 -11.13
C ARG A 143 -15.77 -0.78 -9.70
N GLU A 144 -15.34 -1.57 -8.71
CA GLU A 144 -15.09 -1.02 -7.37
C GLU A 144 -14.13 0.15 -7.56
N SER A 145 -14.57 1.35 -7.19
CA SER A 145 -13.74 2.54 -7.24
C SER A 145 -12.66 2.41 -6.17
N VAL A 146 -11.51 1.86 -6.56
CA VAL A 146 -10.29 1.84 -5.73
C VAL A 146 -10.02 3.28 -5.32
N ASP A 147 -9.90 3.53 -4.01
CA ASP A 147 -9.59 4.86 -3.48
C ASP A 147 -8.29 5.36 -4.15
N PRO A 148 -8.33 6.47 -4.92
CA PRO A 148 -7.18 6.93 -5.70
C PRO A 148 -5.94 7.29 -4.89
N ARG A 149 -6.07 7.41 -3.56
CA ARG A 149 -4.96 7.74 -2.64
C ARG A 149 -4.34 6.53 -1.95
N MET A 150 -4.87 5.33 -2.16
CA MET A 150 -4.28 4.13 -1.58
C MET A 150 -3.04 3.70 -2.39
N PRO A 151 -1.89 3.45 -1.76
CA PRO A 151 -0.72 2.90 -2.45
C PRO A 151 -1.04 1.50 -3.00
N SER A 152 -0.77 1.27 -4.28
CA SER A 152 -0.97 0.01 -4.97
C SER A 152 0.25 -0.35 -5.82
N GLU A 153 0.59 -1.64 -5.86
CA GLU A 153 1.58 -2.18 -6.79
C GLU A 153 1.04 -2.17 -8.24
N MET A 154 1.95 -2.14 -9.21
CA MET A 154 1.58 -2.28 -10.62
C MET A 154 1.15 -3.71 -10.92
N THR A 155 -0.01 -3.89 -11.55
CA THR A 155 -0.50 -5.20 -12.02
C THR A 155 -0.69 -5.18 -13.53
N LEU A 156 -0.61 -6.34 -14.20
CA LEU A 156 -0.81 -6.42 -15.66
C LEU A 156 -2.20 -5.96 -16.10
N ASP A 157 -3.19 -6.22 -15.24
CA ASP A 157 -4.60 -5.83 -15.44
C ASP A 157 -4.90 -4.39 -14.96
N TRP A 158 -3.87 -3.65 -14.51
CA TRP A 158 -4.04 -2.29 -14.02
C TRP A 158 -4.61 -1.38 -15.10
N ASN A 159 -5.66 -0.63 -14.76
CA ASN A 159 -6.27 0.34 -15.63
C ASN A 159 -6.20 1.75 -15.02
N PRO A 160 -5.82 2.78 -15.79
CA PRO A 160 -5.84 4.15 -15.30
C PRO A 160 -7.27 4.57 -14.94
N ASP A 161 -7.42 5.35 -13.87
CA ASP A 161 -8.67 6.06 -13.59
C ASP A 161 -8.90 7.09 -14.71
N HIS A 162 -10.04 6.98 -15.38
CA HIS A 162 -10.41 7.84 -16.50
C HIS A 162 -10.48 9.33 -16.11
N LYS A 163 -10.92 9.66 -14.89
CA LYS A 163 -10.99 11.05 -14.41
C LYS A 163 -9.60 11.64 -14.20
N LEU A 164 -8.70 10.87 -13.59
CA LEU A 164 -7.31 11.28 -13.40
C LEU A 164 -6.59 11.37 -14.74
N LEU A 165 -6.73 10.37 -15.61
CA LEU A 165 -6.08 10.35 -16.92
C LEU A 165 -6.48 11.55 -17.76
N LYS A 166 -7.77 11.88 -17.81
CA LYS A 166 -8.26 13.09 -18.50
C LYS A 166 -7.66 14.37 -17.91
N THR A 167 -7.53 14.45 -16.59
CA THR A 167 -6.97 15.63 -15.93
C THR A 167 -5.47 15.79 -16.27
N TYR A 168 -4.67 14.73 -16.07
CA TYR A 168 -3.22 14.77 -16.31
C TYR A 168 -2.84 14.88 -17.79
N SER A 169 -3.62 14.28 -18.69
CA SER A 169 -3.41 14.39 -20.14
C SER A 169 -3.59 15.84 -20.62
N VAL A 170 -4.66 16.51 -20.18
CA VAL A 170 -4.89 17.94 -20.47
C VAL A 170 -3.75 18.80 -19.93
N HIS A 171 -3.32 18.58 -18.68
CA HIS A 171 -2.21 19.33 -18.09
C HIS A 171 -0.87 19.11 -18.78
N SER A 172 -0.67 17.94 -19.42
CA SER A 172 0.59 17.59 -20.10
C SER A 172 0.54 17.80 -21.62
N GLY A 173 -0.57 18.29 -22.16
CA GLY A 173 -0.73 18.50 -23.61
C GLY A 173 -0.74 17.21 -24.44
N VAL A 174 -1.13 16.09 -23.85
CA VAL A 174 -1.19 14.77 -24.53
C VAL A 174 -2.65 14.47 -24.87
N ALA A 175 -2.93 14.15 -26.14
CA ALA A 175 -4.27 13.79 -26.56
C ALA A 175 -4.67 12.40 -26.04
N LEU A 176 -5.95 12.21 -25.70
CA LEU A 176 -6.46 10.99 -25.04
C LEU A 176 -6.41 9.75 -25.94
N ASP A 177 -6.41 9.94 -27.25
CA ASP A 177 -6.29 8.91 -28.29
C ASP A 177 -4.93 8.20 -28.29
N LEU A 178 -3.89 8.86 -27.78
CA LEU A 178 -2.55 8.28 -27.66
C LEU A 178 -2.43 7.25 -26.53
N PHE A 179 -3.40 7.18 -25.62
CA PHE A 179 -3.44 6.17 -24.55
C PHE A 179 -4.10 4.89 -25.04
N THR A 180 -3.46 4.26 -26.02
CA THR A 180 -3.91 2.98 -26.57
C THR A 180 -3.74 1.84 -25.57
N GLU A 181 -4.48 0.76 -25.78
CA GLU A 181 -4.35 -0.47 -25.00
C GLU A 181 -2.93 -1.06 -25.09
N GLU A 182 -2.25 -0.86 -26.22
CA GLU A 182 -0.85 -1.25 -26.43
C GLU A 182 0.11 -0.44 -25.56
N ALA A 183 -0.06 0.88 -25.51
CA ALA A 183 0.74 1.76 -24.67
C ALA A 183 0.56 1.43 -23.17
N ARG A 184 -0.69 1.12 -22.76
CA ARG A 184 -1.00 0.65 -21.41
C ARG A 184 -0.27 -0.66 -21.08
N ARG A 185 -0.36 -1.67 -21.96
CA ARG A 185 0.28 -2.99 -21.75
C ARG A 185 1.80 -2.89 -21.70
N ALA A 186 2.41 -2.07 -22.56
CA ALA A 186 3.85 -1.82 -22.53
C ALA A 186 4.28 -1.17 -21.21
N PHE A 187 3.49 -0.23 -20.71
CA PHE A 187 3.71 0.41 -19.42
C PHE A 187 3.57 -0.57 -18.25
N THR A 188 2.48 -1.36 -18.18
CA THR A 188 2.27 -2.32 -17.08
C THR A 188 3.34 -3.41 -17.08
N ALA A 189 3.71 -3.96 -18.24
CA ALA A 189 4.76 -4.98 -18.35
C ALA A 189 6.15 -4.51 -17.88
N HIS A 190 6.44 -3.21 -17.99
CA HIS A 190 7.71 -2.67 -17.55
C HIS A 190 7.77 -2.40 -16.04
N TYR A 191 6.64 -2.06 -15.41
CA TYR A 191 6.58 -1.69 -13.99
C TYR A 191 6.13 -2.81 -13.06
N GLU A 192 5.40 -3.82 -13.54
CA GLU A 192 5.02 -5.01 -12.76
C GLU A 192 6.23 -5.71 -12.11
N PRO A 193 7.33 -6.02 -12.83
CA PRO A 193 8.45 -6.76 -12.23
C PRO A 193 9.30 -5.92 -11.27
N ARG A 194 9.07 -4.60 -11.19
CA ARG A 194 9.86 -3.70 -10.34
C ARG A 194 9.40 -3.65 -8.89
N GLY A 195 8.20 -4.16 -8.60
CA GLY A 195 7.63 -4.15 -7.24
C GLY A 195 7.50 -2.75 -6.64
N GLN A 196 7.46 -1.70 -7.47
CA GLN A 196 7.26 -0.33 -7.00
C GLN A 196 5.81 -0.17 -6.54
N VAL A 197 5.60 0.52 -5.43
CA VAL A 197 4.29 0.86 -4.91
C VAL A 197 4.07 2.36 -5.08
N ASN A 198 3.02 2.74 -5.79
CA ASN A 198 2.62 4.14 -5.93
C ASN A 198 1.10 4.28 -5.79
N THR A 199 0.63 5.49 -5.56
CA THR A 199 -0.80 5.83 -5.62
C THR A 199 -1.31 5.80 -7.06
N GLN A 200 -2.64 5.70 -7.23
CA GLN A 200 -3.26 5.71 -8.56
C GLN A 200 -2.93 6.99 -9.34
N ALA A 201 -2.85 8.14 -8.66
CA ALA A 201 -2.49 9.41 -9.27
C ALA A 201 -1.05 9.42 -9.82
N GLU A 202 -0.10 8.86 -9.05
CA GLU A 202 1.29 8.74 -9.47
C GLU A 202 1.45 7.78 -10.65
N TRP A 203 0.76 6.63 -10.63
CA TRP A 203 0.77 5.71 -11.77
C TRP A 203 0.21 6.34 -13.04
N VAL A 204 -0.90 7.06 -12.95
CA VAL A 204 -1.47 7.80 -14.08
C VAL A 204 -0.51 8.87 -14.58
N GLN A 205 0.12 9.64 -13.68
CA GLN A 205 1.11 10.64 -14.08
C GLN A 205 2.32 10.02 -14.79
N MET A 206 2.80 8.87 -14.31
CA MET A 206 3.89 8.12 -14.94
C MET A 206 3.49 7.60 -16.32
N LEU A 207 2.27 7.10 -16.49
CA LEU A 207 1.74 6.70 -17.80
C LEU A 207 1.68 7.88 -18.78
N VAL A 208 1.21 9.05 -18.34
CA VAL A 208 1.18 10.26 -19.18
C VAL A 208 2.59 10.67 -19.62
N LYS A 209 3.56 10.65 -18.71
CA LYS A 209 4.97 10.91 -19.06
C LYS A 209 5.54 9.85 -20.02
N TRP A 210 5.18 8.58 -19.82
CA TRP A 210 5.58 7.49 -20.70
C TRP A 210 5.12 7.72 -22.13
N VAL A 211 3.82 7.98 -22.32
CA VAL A 211 3.22 8.22 -23.64
C VAL A 211 3.79 9.48 -24.29
N LEU A 212 4.01 10.55 -23.51
CA LEU A 212 4.66 11.76 -24.00
C LEU A 212 6.09 11.48 -24.50
N ASN A 213 6.87 10.72 -23.73
CA ASN A 213 8.24 10.35 -24.12
C ASN A 213 8.25 9.43 -25.34
N ASP A 214 7.32 8.50 -25.42
CA ASP A 214 7.18 7.59 -26.56
C ASP A 214 6.82 8.33 -27.84
N ARG A 215 5.86 9.27 -27.76
CA ARG A 215 5.54 10.20 -28.86
C ARG A 215 6.76 11.00 -29.29
N ASN A 216 7.52 11.56 -28.34
CA ASN A 216 8.72 12.34 -28.65
C ASN A 216 9.80 11.48 -29.31
N ARG A 217 9.96 10.22 -28.88
CA ARG A 217 10.88 9.25 -29.51
C ARG A 217 10.43 8.88 -30.93
N ALA A 218 9.13 8.62 -31.13
CA ALA A 218 8.56 8.34 -32.44
C ALA A 218 8.67 9.55 -33.41
N ALA A 219 8.55 10.78 -32.89
CA ALA A 219 8.80 11.98 -33.66
C ALA A 219 10.28 12.12 -34.05
N ALA A 220 11.19 11.79 -33.12
CA ALA A 220 12.63 11.86 -33.35
C ALA A 220 13.14 10.78 -34.33
N SER A 221 12.58 9.57 -34.31
CA SER A 221 12.95 8.49 -35.25
C SER A 221 12.49 8.78 -36.69
N ASN A 222 11.46 9.60 -36.87
CA ASN A 222 10.99 10.06 -38.18
C ASN A 222 11.83 11.20 -38.78
N ILE A 223 12.76 11.80 -38.02
CA ILE A 223 13.72 12.78 -38.53
C ILE A 223 14.86 12.00 -39.22
N ARG A 224 14.78 11.89 -40.55
CA ARG A 224 15.80 11.24 -41.38
C ARG A 224 17.17 11.87 -41.12
N GLN A 225 18.19 11.03 -40.94
CA GLN A 225 19.59 11.47 -41.01
C GLN A 225 19.81 12.18 -42.36
N PHE A 226 20.41 13.37 -42.33
CA PHE A 226 20.84 14.05 -43.54
C PHE A 226 21.70 13.10 -44.36
N THR A 227 21.41 12.99 -45.65
CA THR A 227 22.22 12.20 -46.59
C THR A 227 23.66 12.67 -46.46
N PRO A 228 24.64 11.78 -46.18
CA PRO A 228 26.03 12.19 -46.12
C PRO A 228 26.37 12.84 -47.46
N ARG A 229 26.91 14.06 -47.40
CA ARG A 229 27.43 14.75 -48.60
C ARG A 229 28.45 13.80 -49.23
N GLN A 230 28.19 13.31 -50.44
CA GLN A 230 29.19 12.61 -51.23
C GLN A 230 30.37 13.58 -51.38
N SER A 231 31.45 13.32 -50.65
CA SER A 231 32.71 14.00 -50.89
C SER A 231 33.19 13.56 -52.25
N SER A 232 33.50 14.53 -53.12
CA SER A 232 34.27 14.29 -54.35
C SER A 232 35.76 14.14 -54.02
N GLU A 233 36.07 13.43 -52.94
CA GLU A 233 37.43 13.13 -52.55
C GLU A 233 37.86 11.86 -53.30
N PRO A 234 39.06 11.86 -53.91
CA PRO A 234 39.57 10.66 -54.56
C PRO A 234 39.70 9.54 -53.54
N ASP A 235 39.12 8.39 -53.85
CA ASP A 235 39.13 7.20 -53.01
C ASP A 235 40.54 6.57 -53.00
N PHE A 236 41.33 6.91 -51.98
CA PHE A 236 42.72 6.47 -51.84
C PHE A 236 42.88 4.96 -51.58
N ASP A 237 41.80 4.26 -51.23
CA ASP A 237 41.77 2.81 -51.04
C ASP A 237 41.33 2.04 -52.30
N SER A 238 41.09 2.73 -53.42
CA SER A 238 40.73 2.10 -54.68
C SER A 238 41.93 1.40 -55.33
N ASN A 239 41.86 0.07 -55.46
CA ASN A 239 42.83 -0.73 -56.22
C ASN A 239 42.55 -0.77 -57.74
N ALA A 240 41.70 0.11 -58.25
CA ALA A 240 41.40 0.19 -59.69
C ALA A 240 42.66 0.50 -60.54
N TRP A 241 43.69 1.12 -59.95
CA TRP A 241 44.97 1.37 -60.62
C TRP A 241 45.79 0.08 -60.89
N ALA A 242 45.46 -1.04 -60.25
CA ALA A 242 46.23 -2.27 -60.31
C ALA A 242 45.75 -3.27 -61.40
N GLU A 243 44.63 -3.02 -62.08
CA GLU A 243 44.03 -3.95 -63.05
C GLU A 243 44.84 -4.17 -64.36
N GLY A 244 45.97 -3.49 -64.55
CA GLY A 244 46.82 -3.61 -65.75
C GLY A 244 48.20 -4.22 -65.54
N LEU A 245 48.57 -4.62 -64.32
CA LEU A 245 49.95 -4.99 -63.96
C LEU A 245 50.23 -6.50 -63.94
N VAL A 246 49.51 -7.29 -64.74
CA VAL A 246 49.88 -8.70 -64.96
C VAL A 246 50.97 -8.77 -66.02
N VAL A 247 52.22 -8.80 -65.59
CA VAL A 247 53.35 -9.18 -66.45
C VAL A 247 53.29 -10.69 -66.65
N SER A 248 52.88 -11.13 -67.85
CA SER A 248 52.95 -12.54 -68.23
C SER A 248 54.43 -12.95 -68.43
N PRO A 249 54.89 -14.04 -67.79
CA PRO A 249 56.19 -14.64 -68.10
C PRO A 249 56.18 -15.38 -69.45
#